data_AF-A0A7S1SIL2-F1
#
_entry.id   AF-A0A7S1SIL2-F1
#
_cell.length_a   1.000
_cell.length_b   1.000
_cell.length_c   1.000
_cell.angle_alpha   90.00
_cell.angle_beta   90.00
_cell.angle_gamma   90.00
#
_symmetry.space_group_name_H-M   'P 1'
#
loop_
_entity.id
_entity.type
_entity.pdbx_description
1 polymer ?
#
loop_
_entity_poly.entity_id
_entity_poly.type
_entity_poly.pdbx_seq_one_letter_code
_entity_poly.pdbx_strand_id
1 'polypeptide(L)'
;CAASPPWAQPPRHFWLSPALLATEAVALGGAHHVLRAAVQSGAMTTATYFTAHVPLSLHFGWITAASVVSLNSLAALTLSLPAQLATAFASVVGSAVVGTGVTVVTGDPLYALTLAWALSGVASDGGKRCKEVLGEVPLEALTMTASAGARALVAVALGTCAAGWWMSKY
;
A
#
# COMPACT_ATOMS: atom_id res chain seq x y z
N CYS A 1 3.18 -9.88 -12.90
CA CYS A 1 4.23 -10.65 -12.18
C CYS A 1 4.77 -11.72 -13.11
N ALA A 2 6.08 -11.73 -13.40
CA ALA A 2 6.69 -12.61 -14.41
C ALA A 2 7.61 -13.64 -13.74
N ALA A 3 7.02 -14.54 -12.97
CA ALA A 3 7.72 -15.67 -12.34
C ALA A 3 6.90 -16.96 -12.47
N SER A 4 6.28 -17.19 -13.62
CA SER A 4 5.50 -18.40 -13.89
C SER A 4 6.05 -19.10 -15.14
N PRO A 5 6.33 -20.42 -15.07
CA PRO A 5 6.84 -21.20 -16.20
C PRO A 5 5.85 -21.21 -17.40
N PRO A 6 6.29 -21.56 -18.62
CA PRO A 6 5.51 -21.39 -19.86
C PRO A 6 4.16 -22.12 -19.88
N TRP A 7 4.03 -23.24 -19.16
CA TRP A 7 2.78 -23.99 -19.02
C TRP A 7 1.83 -23.39 -17.96
N ALA A 8 2.33 -22.49 -17.11
CA ALA A 8 1.61 -21.74 -16.08
C ALA A 8 1.45 -20.26 -16.46
N GLN A 9 1.53 -19.93 -17.75
CA GLN A 9 1.09 -18.64 -18.28
C GLN A 9 -0.41 -18.51 -18.03
N PRO A 10 -0.89 -17.63 -17.13
CA PRO A 10 -2.32 -17.49 -16.94
C PRO A 10 -2.94 -16.69 -18.08
N PRO A 11 -4.28 -16.66 -18.17
CA PRO A 11 -5.00 -15.95 -19.22
C PRO A 11 -4.54 -14.48 -19.27
N ARG A 12 -4.65 -13.85 -20.44
CA ARG A 12 -4.43 -12.41 -20.67
C ARG A 12 -5.40 -11.48 -19.89
N HIS A 13 -6.07 -11.99 -18.86
CA HIS A 13 -7.12 -11.33 -18.10
C HIS A 13 -6.63 -11.04 -16.68
N PHE A 14 -6.92 -9.83 -16.21
CA PHE A 14 -6.69 -9.39 -14.83
C PHE A 14 -7.20 -10.42 -13.84
N TRP A 15 -6.37 -10.81 -12.88
CA TRP A 15 -6.77 -11.77 -11.87
C TRP A 15 -7.84 -11.22 -10.91
N LEU A 16 -7.91 -9.90 -10.68
CA LEU A 16 -8.96 -9.22 -9.89
C LEU A 16 -9.20 -7.80 -10.46
N SER A 17 -10.46 -7.38 -10.55
CA SER A 17 -10.84 -6.02 -10.99
C SER A 17 -10.33 -4.97 -9.99
N PRO A 18 -9.76 -3.82 -10.44
CA PRO A 18 -9.36 -2.75 -9.51
C PRO A 18 -10.55 -2.23 -8.69
N ALA A 19 -11.77 -2.28 -9.25
CA ALA A 19 -12.98 -1.93 -8.53
C ALA A 19 -13.29 -2.92 -7.39
N LEU A 20 -13.02 -4.21 -7.60
CA LEU A 20 -13.23 -5.25 -6.58
C LEU A 20 -12.24 -5.10 -5.43
N LEU A 21 -10.95 -4.87 -5.75
CA LEU A 21 -9.92 -4.62 -4.74
C LEU A 21 -10.17 -3.33 -3.96
N ALA A 22 -10.61 -2.27 -4.64
CA ALA A 22 -10.99 -1.02 -3.97
C ALA A 22 -12.20 -1.23 -3.04
N THR A 23 -13.18 -2.04 -3.45
CA THR A 23 -14.33 -2.39 -2.62
C THR A 23 -13.91 -3.21 -1.39
N GLU A 24 -12.99 -4.16 -1.58
CA GLU A 24 -12.39 -4.93 -0.48
C GLU A 24 -11.64 -4.02 0.49
N ALA A 25 -10.84 -3.06 0.00
CA ALA A 25 -10.16 -2.07 0.84
C ALA A 25 -11.14 -1.27 1.69
N VAL A 26 -12.27 -0.83 1.12
CA VAL A 26 -13.31 -0.10 1.87
C VAL A 26 -13.95 -0.98 2.94
N ALA A 27 -14.28 -2.23 2.63
CA ALA A 27 -14.84 -3.19 3.59
C ALA A 27 -13.86 -3.47 4.74
N LEU A 28 -12.57 -3.67 4.42
CA LEU A 28 -11.51 -3.84 5.40
C LEU A 28 -11.30 -2.59 6.25
N GLY A 29 -11.45 -1.39 5.68
CA GLY A 29 -11.43 -0.13 6.43
C GLY A 29 -12.54 -0.04 7.48
N GLY A 30 -13.74 -0.52 7.16
CA GLY A 30 -14.85 -0.62 8.12
C GLY A 30 -14.54 -1.60 9.26
N ALA A 31 -14.05 -2.80 8.92
CA ALA A 31 -13.65 -3.80 9.93
C ALA A 31 -12.48 -3.30 10.80
N HIS A 32 -11.51 -2.62 10.18
CA HIS A 32 -10.37 -2.00 10.85
C HIS A 32 -10.83 -0.95 11.86
N HIS A 33 -11.74 -0.07 11.48
CA HIS A 33 -12.31 0.94 12.36
C HIS A 33 -12.95 0.32 13.61
N VAL A 34 -13.74 -0.75 13.45
CA VAL A 34 -14.37 -1.45 14.60
C VAL A 34 -13.31 -2.07 15.52
N LEU A 35 -12.29 -2.73 14.97
CA LEU A 35 -11.21 -3.31 15.77
C LEU A 35 -10.39 -2.23 16.49
N ARG A 36 -10.14 -1.07 15.85
CA ARG A 36 -9.48 0.07 16.48
C ARG A 36 -10.29 0.66 17.62
N ALA A 37 -11.62 0.76 17.48
CA ALA A 37 -12.47 1.19 18.57
C ALA A 37 -12.38 0.24 19.78
N ALA A 38 -12.35 -1.08 19.53
CA ALA A 38 -12.20 -2.10 20.58
C ALA A 38 -10.81 -2.06 21.28
N VAL A 39 -9.74 -1.79 20.52
CA VAL A 39 -8.41 -1.51 21.09
C VAL A 39 -8.46 -0.24 21.95
N GLN A 40 -9.10 0.82 21.46
CA GLN A 40 -9.16 2.10 22.15
C GLN A 40 -9.99 2.06 23.44
N SER A 41 -11.02 1.22 23.51
CA SER A 41 -11.85 1.03 24.69
C SER A 41 -11.27 0.06 25.71
N GLY A 42 -10.12 -0.59 25.42
CA GLY A 42 -9.53 -1.63 26.26
C GLY A 42 -10.34 -2.93 26.28
N ALA A 43 -11.30 -3.11 25.36
CA ALA A 43 -12.14 -4.31 25.29
C ALA A 43 -11.41 -5.50 24.62
N MET A 44 -10.27 -5.24 23.96
CA MET A 44 -9.51 -6.24 23.23
C MET A 44 -8.35 -6.78 24.08
N THR A 45 -8.26 -8.10 24.21
CA THR A 45 -7.12 -8.77 24.84
C THR A 45 -5.90 -8.75 23.93
N THR A 46 -4.71 -8.90 24.50
CA THR A 46 -3.44 -9.02 23.75
C THR A 46 -3.47 -10.16 22.73
N ALA A 47 -4.07 -11.30 23.07
CA ALA A 47 -4.19 -12.43 22.16
C ALA A 47 -5.08 -12.09 20.95
N THR A 48 -6.25 -11.48 21.17
CA THR A 48 -7.14 -11.04 20.09
C THR A 48 -6.49 -9.97 19.23
N TYR A 49 -5.68 -9.10 19.83
CA TYR A 49 -4.94 -8.09 19.10
C TYR A 49 -3.99 -8.71 18.06
N PHE A 50 -3.13 -9.64 18.49
CA PHE A 50 -2.16 -10.26 17.59
C PHE A 50 -2.79 -11.23 16.59
N THR A 51 -3.95 -11.83 16.91
CA THR A 51 -4.60 -12.83 16.03
C THR A 51 -5.65 -12.25 15.10
N ALA A 52 -6.27 -11.12 15.45
CA ALA A 52 -7.31 -10.49 14.64
C ALA A 52 -6.90 -9.11 14.11
N HIS A 53 -6.43 -8.21 14.98
CA HIS A 53 -6.12 -6.84 14.56
C HIS A 53 -4.89 -6.78 13.66
N VAL A 54 -3.77 -7.38 14.08
CA VAL A 54 -2.51 -7.33 13.30
C VAL A 54 -2.69 -7.89 11.89
N PRO A 55 -3.24 -9.11 11.67
CA PRO A 55 -3.43 -9.63 10.33
C PRO A 55 -4.40 -8.79 9.50
N LEU A 56 -5.47 -8.27 10.11
CA LEU A 56 -6.44 -7.44 9.40
C LEU A 56 -5.82 -6.11 8.96
N SER A 57 -5.05 -5.43 9.81
CA SER A 57 -4.36 -4.18 9.46
C SER A 57 -3.33 -4.37 8.35
N LEU A 58 -2.56 -5.46 8.41
CA LEU A 58 -1.62 -5.83 7.36
C LEU A 58 -2.35 -6.14 6.05
N HIS A 59 -3.41 -6.95 6.08
CA HIS A 59 -4.21 -7.28 4.90
C HIS A 59 -4.86 -6.05 4.29
N PHE A 60 -5.38 -5.13 5.12
CA PHE A 60 -5.92 -3.85 4.65
C PHE A 60 -4.87 -3.03 3.91
N GLY A 61 -3.68 -2.84 4.50
CA GLY A 61 -2.58 -2.14 3.83
C GLY A 61 -2.17 -2.81 2.52
N TRP A 62 -2.12 -4.14 2.50
CA TRP A 62 -1.75 -4.94 1.33
C TRP A 62 -2.78 -4.81 0.20
N ILE A 63 -4.08 -4.90 0.50
CA ILE A 63 -5.16 -4.74 -0.48
C ILE A 63 -5.19 -3.31 -1.02
N THR A 64 -4.92 -2.29 -0.21
CA THR A 64 -4.74 -0.92 -0.71
C THR A 64 -3.60 -0.84 -1.74
N ALA A 65 -2.43 -1.40 -1.42
CA ALA A 65 -1.32 -1.44 -2.38
C ALA A 65 -1.68 -2.22 -3.66
N ALA A 66 -2.32 -3.38 -3.53
CA ALA A 66 -2.75 -4.20 -4.65
C ALA A 66 -3.78 -3.48 -5.55
N SER A 67 -4.68 -2.70 -4.95
CA SER A 67 -5.64 -1.86 -5.66
C SER A 67 -4.92 -0.84 -6.54
N VAL A 68 -3.93 -0.14 -5.97
CA VAL A 68 -3.12 0.85 -6.69
C VAL A 68 -2.33 0.20 -7.83
N VAL A 69 -1.68 -0.94 -7.60
CA VAL A 69 -0.97 -1.68 -8.66
C VAL A 69 -1.92 -2.11 -9.78
N SER A 70 -3.14 -2.52 -9.44
CA SER A 70 -4.17 -2.91 -10.41
C SER A 70 -4.67 -1.71 -11.22
N LEU A 71 -4.82 -0.55 -10.60
CA LEU A 71 -5.12 0.71 -11.30
C LEU A 71 -4.00 1.12 -12.26
N ASN A 72 -2.73 1.00 -11.85
CA ASN A 72 -1.59 1.26 -12.75
C ASN A 72 -1.54 0.28 -13.92
N SER A 73 -1.87 -0.98 -13.66
CA SER A 73 -1.95 -2.00 -14.72
C SER A 73 -3.06 -1.66 -15.72
N LEU A 74 -4.21 -1.13 -15.25
CA LEU A 74 -5.29 -0.69 -16.14
C LEU A 74 -4.84 0.53 -16.95
N ALA A 75 -4.21 1.51 -16.30
CA ALA A 75 -3.65 2.69 -16.95
C ALA A 75 -2.63 2.32 -18.03
N ALA A 76 -1.81 1.28 -17.81
CA ALA A 76 -0.85 0.78 -18.79
C ALA A 76 -1.51 0.26 -20.08
N LEU A 77 -2.77 -0.18 -20.02
CA LEU A 77 -3.52 -0.66 -21.18
C LEU A 77 -4.30 0.45 -21.89
N THR A 78 -4.73 1.48 -21.16
CA THR A 78 -5.70 2.47 -21.67
C THR A 78 -5.08 3.83 -21.96
N LEU A 79 -3.95 4.18 -21.34
CA LEU A 79 -3.38 5.51 -21.38
C LEU A 79 -2.12 5.58 -22.25
N SER A 80 -1.82 6.78 -22.75
CA SER A 80 -0.55 7.09 -23.43
C SER A 80 0.63 7.04 -22.46
N LEU A 81 1.84 6.84 -22.97
CA LEU A 81 3.05 6.70 -22.16
C LEU A 81 3.26 7.87 -21.15
N PRO A 82 3.08 9.16 -21.52
CA PRO A 82 3.18 10.26 -20.55
C PRO A 82 2.11 10.17 -19.44
N ALA A 83 0.90 9.75 -19.79
CA ALA A 83 -0.19 9.60 -18.83
C ALA A 83 0.01 8.38 -17.91
N GLN A 84 0.62 7.30 -18.40
CA GLN A 84 1.04 6.15 -17.58
C GLN A 84 2.08 6.58 -16.54
N LEU A 85 3.10 7.35 -16.95
CA LEU A 85 4.11 7.87 -16.04
C LEU A 85 3.50 8.79 -14.99
N ALA A 86 2.63 9.73 -15.39
CA ALA A 86 1.91 10.60 -14.46
C ALA A 86 1.06 9.79 -13.45
N THR A 87 0.40 8.73 -13.91
CA THR A 87 -0.38 7.83 -13.05
C THR A 87 0.50 7.09 -12.05
N ALA A 88 1.70 6.66 -12.45
CA ALA A 88 2.65 6.02 -11.55
C ALA A 88 3.12 6.95 -10.42
N PHE A 89 3.46 8.20 -10.75
CA PHE A 89 3.79 9.22 -9.74
C PHE A 89 2.59 9.51 -8.82
N ALA A 90 1.41 9.74 -9.40
CA ALA A 90 0.18 9.97 -8.63
C ALA A 90 -0.14 8.80 -7.69
N SER A 91 0.14 7.58 -8.12
CA SER A 91 -0.06 6.37 -7.33
C SER A 91 0.89 6.28 -6.14
N VAL A 92 2.17 6.61 -6.33
CA VAL A 92 3.16 6.65 -5.24
C VAL A 92 2.78 7.71 -4.22
N VAL A 93 2.52 8.93 -4.68
CA VAL A 93 2.13 10.06 -3.79
C VAL A 93 0.80 9.76 -3.11
N GLY A 94 -0.19 9.29 -3.85
CA GLY A 94 -1.50 8.92 -3.32
C GLY A 94 -1.42 7.82 -2.26
N SER A 95 -0.57 6.81 -2.47
CA SER A 95 -0.35 5.75 -1.47
C SER A 95 0.28 6.30 -0.19
N ALA A 96 1.25 7.22 -0.31
CA ALA A 96 1.83 7.88 0.86
C ALA A 96 0.79 8.74 1.61
N VAL A 97 -0.01 9.53 0.89
CA VAL A 97 -1.07 10.36 1.49
C VAL A 97 -2.13 9.51 2.20
N VAL A 98 -2.62 8.46 1.54
CA VAL A 98 -3.59 7.53 2.13
C VAL A 98 -3.00 6.81 3.34
N GLY A 99 -1.77 6.33 3.24
CA GLY A 99 -1.05 5.70 4.34
C GLY A 99 -0.91 6.60 5.55
N THR A 100 -0.49 7.85 5.35
CA THR A 100 -0.42 8.86 6.40
C THR A 100 -1.79 9.16 6.99
N GLY A 101 -2.79 9.43 6.15
CA GLY A 101 -4.14 9.79 6.59
C GLY A 101 -4.80 8.72 7.44
N VAL A 102 -4.79 7.46 6.97
CA VAL A 102 -5.35 6.33 7.73
C VAL A 102 -4.59 6.14 9.05
N THR A 103 -3.26 6.19 9.03
CA THR A 103 -2.44 5.98 10.24
C THR A 103 -2.65 7.09 11.26
N VAL A 104 -2.72 8.35 10.84
CA VAL A 104 -2.96 9.50 11.73
C VAL A 104 -4.38 9.46 12.31
N VAL A 105 -5.39 9.08 11.52
CA VAL A 105 -6.78 9.01 12.00
C VAL A 105 -7.00 7.83 12.94
N THR A 106 -6.42 6.68 12.64
CA THR A 106 -6.67 5.43 13.41
C THR A 106 -5.67 5.19 14.53
N GLY A 107 -4.52 5.86 14.48
CA GLY A 107 -3.37 5.60 15.34
C GLY A 107 -2.74 4.22 15.13
N ASP A 108 -2.93 3.60 13.97
CA ASP A 108 -2.37 2.28 13.64
C ASP A 108 -1.17 2.38 12.69
N PRO A 109 0.07 2.19 13.19
CA PRO A 109 1.30 2.20 12.40
C PRO A 109 1.40 1.01 11.43
N LEU A 110 0.72 -0.11 11.66
CA LEU A 110 0.87 -1.32 10.83
C LEU A 110 0.42 -1.07 9.39
N TYR A 111 -0.62 -0.25 9.23
CA TYR A 111 -1.11 0.15 7.91
C TYR A 111 -0.05 0.94 7.13
N ALA A 112 0.52 1.99 7.73
CA ALA A 112 1.62 2.75 7.12
C ALA A 112 2.85 1.89 6.85
N LEU A 113 3.23 0.99 7.77
CA LEU A 113 4.38 0.10 7.58
C LEU A 113 4.19 -0.85 6.39
N THR A 114 2.97 -1.35 6.19
CA THR A 114 2.64 -2.21 5.05
C THR A 114 2.79 -1.45 3.73
N LEU A 115 2.27 -0.22 3.66
CA LEU A 115 2.41 0.62 2.47
C LEU A 115 3.86 1.07 2.26
N ALA A 116 4.62 1.34 3.33
CA ALA A 116 6.03 1.65 3.26
C ALA A 116 6.83 0.48 2.67
N TRP A 117 6.51 -0.75 3.09
CA TRP A 117 7.11 -1.95 2.53
C TRP A 117 6.79 -2.11 1.04
N ALA A 118 5.53 -1.89 0.64
CA ALA A 118 5.14 -1.92 -0.77
C ALA A 118 5.89 -0.87 -1.61
N LEU A 119 5.98 0.38 -1.14
CA LEU A 119 6.71 1.45 -1.82
C LEU A 119 8.23 1.20 -1.87
N SER A 120 8.79 0.57 -0.84
CA SER A 120 10.19 0.12 -0.86
C SER A 120 10.42 -0.93 -1.94
N GLY A 121 9.46 -1.83 -2.15
CA GLY A 121 9.45 -2.77 -3.27
C GLY A 121 9.51 -2.05 -4.62
N VAL A 122 8.64 -1.04 -4.83
CA VAL A 122 8.63 -0.21 -6.05
C VAL A 122 9.98 0.48 -6.27
N ALA A 123 10.55 1.07 -5.22
CA ALA A 123 11.86 1.71 -5.29
C ALA A 123 12.99 0.72 -5.63
N SER A 124 12.93 -0.51 -5.12
CA SER A 124 13.95 -1.54 -5.39
C SER A 124 13.86 -2.12 -6.81
N ASP A 125 12.65 -2.20 -7.38
CA ASP A 125 12.45 -2.63 -8.76
C ASP A 125 12.89 -1.55 -9.74
N GLY A 126 12.61 -0.28 -9.44
CA GLY A 126 13.10 0.88 -10.19
C GLY A 126 12.61 0.94 -11.64
N GLY A 127 11.54 0.21 -11.97
CA GLY A 127 10.99 0.17 -13.32
C GLY A 127 11.97 -0.37 -14.37
N LYS A 128 12.90 -1.25 -13.98
CA LYS A 128 13.96 -1.83 -14.84
C LYS A 128 13.47 -2.34 -16.19
N ARG A 129 12.21 -2.78 -16.26
CA ARG A 129 11.56 -3.29 -17.47
C ARG A 129 11.12 -2.21 -18.47
N CYS A 130 11.00 -0.96 -18.05
CA CYS A 130 10.56 0.15 -18.88
C CYS A 130 11.70 1.10 -19.27
N LYS A 131 12.95 0.72 -18.97
CA LYS A 131 14.14 1.56 -19.14
C LYS A 131 14.35 2.02 -20.59
N GLU A 132 14.14 1.12 -21.54
CA GLU A 132 14.27 1.41 -22.97
C GLU A 132 13.16 2.33 -23.51
N VAL A 133 12.01 2.36 -22.84
CA VAL A 133 10.80 3.06 -23.32
C VAL A 133 10.65 4.44 -22.68
N LEU A 134 10.91 4.57 -21.37
CA LEU A 134 10.71 5.81 -20.61
C LEU A 134 11.99 6.63 -20.43
N GLY A 135 13.17 6.03 -20.64
CA GLY A 135 14.46 6.66 -20.34
C GLY A 135 14.79 6.62 -18.83
N GLU A 136 16.06 6.89 -18.51
CA GLU A 136 16.58 6.70 -17.14
C GLU A 136 16.08 7.74 -16.14
N VAL A 137 16.05 9.00 -16.55
CA VAL A 137 15.70 10.15 -15.69
C VAL A 137 14.32 10.03 -15.03
N PRO A 138 13.21 9.77 -15.75
CA PRO A 138 11.90 9.66 -15.11
C PRO A 138 11.76 8.42 -14.21
N LEU A 139 12.47 7.33 -14.53
CA LEU A 139 12.47 6.12 -13.69
C LEU A 139 13.25 6.32 -12.39
N GLU A 140 14.37 7.03 -12.45
CA GLU A 140 15.13 7.43 -11.27
C GLU A 140 14.30 8.36 -10.39
N ALA A 141 13.64 9.36 -10.97
CA ALA A 141 12.74 10.25 -10.23
C ALA A 141 11.58 9.48 -9.55
N LEU A 142 10.99 8.50 -10.24
CA LEU A 142 9.94 7.65 -9.66
C LEU A 142 10.48 6.80 -8.50
N THR A 143 11.68 6.25 -8.66
CA THR A 143 12.38 5.47 -7.63
C THR A 143 12.67 6.32 -6.39
N MET A 144 13.19 7.53 -6.58
CA MET A 144 13.43 8.47 -5.49
C MET A 144 12.14 8.85 -4.78
N THR A 145 11.06 9.11 -5.55
CA THR A 145 9.74 9.45 -4.99
C THR A 145 9.17 8.30 -4.16
N ALA A 146 9.26 7.06 -4.66
CA ALA A 146 8.82 5.87 -3.93
C ALA A 146 9.64 5.64 -2.66
N SER A 147 10.97 5.81 -2.71
CA SER A 147 11.83 5.73 -1.54
C SER A 147 11.51 6.84 -0.52
N ALA A 148 11.24 8.06 -0.97
CA ALA A 148 10.85 9.17 -0.09
C ALA A 148 9.50 8.89 0.58
N GLY A 149 8.52 8.43 -0.17
CA GLY A 149 7.21 8.03 0.34
C GLY A 149 7.30 6.90 1.37
N ALA A 150 8.12 5.87 1.11
CA ALA A 150 8.35 4.78 2.05
C ALA A 150 8.96 5.28 3.37
N ARG A 151 9.99 6.15 3.30
CA ARG A 151 10.62 6.74 4.49
C ARG A 151 9.66 7.62 5.27
N ALA A 152 8.84 8.42 4.58
CA ALA A 152 7.83 9.26 5.22
C ALA A 152 6.79 8.42 5.98
N LEU A 153 6.31 7.32 5.39
CA LEU A 153 5.39 6.40 6.05
C LEU A 153 6.00 5.71 7.28
N VAL A 154 7.28 5.30 7.20
CA VAL A 154 8.01 4.78 8.37
C VAL A 154 8.09 5.84 9.46
N ALA A 155 8.42 7.10 9.12
CA ALA A 155 8.50 8.18 10.09
C ALA A 155 7.14 8.45 10.76
N VAL A 156 6.04 8.42 9.99
CA VAL A 156 4.68 8.54 10.52
C VAL A 156 4.35 7.39 11.47
N ALA A 157 4.65 6.15 11.08
CA ALA A 157 4.43 4.98 11.93
C ALA A 157 5.21 5.06 13.25
N LEU A 158 6.49 5.42 13.19
CA LEU A 158 7.32 5.63 14.38
C LEU A 158 6.79 6.77 15.25
N GLY A 159 6.34 7.87 14.64
CA GLY A 159 5.72 8.99 15.34
C GLY A 159 4.47 8.58 16.11
N THR A 160 3.60 7.75 15.51
CA THR A 160 2.42 7.22 16.20
C THR A 160 2.76 6.26 17.35
N CYS A 161 3.85 5.48 17.23
CA CYS A 161 4.34 4.66 18.34
C CYS A 161 4.90 5.53 19.48
N ALA A 162 5.73 6.53 19.15
CA ALA A 162 6.42 7.39 20.11
C ALA A 162 5.48 8.35 20.86
N ALA A 163 4.38 8.78 20.22
CA ALA A 163 3.35 9.61 20.85
C ALA A 163 2.54 8.86 21.94
N GLY A 164 2.87 7.60 22.24
CA GLY A 164 2.19 6.79 23.24
C GLY A 164 0.80 6.32 22.82
N TRP A 165 0.33 6.68 21.61
CA TRP A 165 -0.98 6.29 21.08
C TRP A 165 -1.12 4.77 20.93
N TRP A 166 -0.01 4.09 20.69
CA TRP A 166 0.03 2.65 20.50
C TRP A 166 0.23 1.86 21.80
N MET A 167 1.06 2.35 22.73
CA MET A 167 1.46 1.60 23.94
C MET A 167 0.72 2.02 25.22
N SER A 168 0.04 3.16 25.26
CA SER A 168 -0.73 3.60 26.44
C SER A 168 -1.95 2.71 26.75
N LYS A 169 -2.28 1.73 25.89
CA LYS A 169 -3.52 0.95 25.96
C LYS A 169 -3.29 -0.56 26.13
N TYR A 170 -2.06 -0.99 26.41
CA TYR A 170 -1.71 -2.38 26.74
C TYR A 170 -0.98 -2.45 28.08
#